data_AF-A0A069QKQ7-F1
#
_entry.id   AF-A0A069QKQ7-F1
#
_cell.length_a   1.000
_cell.length_b   1.000
_cell.length_c   1.000
_cell.angle_alpha   90.00
_cell.angle_beta   90.00
_cell.angle_gamma   90.00
#
_symmetry.space_group_name_H-M   'P 1'
#
loop_
_entity.id
_entity.type
_entity.pdbx_description
1 polymer ?
#
loop_
_entity_poly.entity_id
_entity_poly.type
_entity_poly.pdbx_seq_one_letter_code
_entity_poly.pdbx_strand_id
1 'polypeptide(L)'
;MQVITMREFTANQEKYMELVDSDVVVVARENARPIIIRVANDEDNLSEAELRAIQKGLEDIKNGRTYRMREGESLTEFLERTEECIR
;
A
#
# COMPACT_ATOMS: atom_id res chain seq x y z
N MET A 1 -7.20 12.04 -16.56
CA MET A 1 -6.40 12.56 -15.43
C MET A 1 -6.42 14.08 -15.48
N GLN A 2 -6.79 14.75 -14.38
CA GLN A 2 -6.88 16.21 -14.30
C GLN A 2 -5.97 16.78 -13.20
N VAL A 3 -5.17 17.79 -13.52
CA VAL A 3 -4.28 18.45 -12.57
C VAL A 3 -4.88 19.81 -12.19
N ILE A 4 -5.08 20.04 -10.90
CA ILE A 4 -5.71 21.24 -10.35
C ILE A 4 -4.86 21.83 -9.23
N THR A 5 -5.08 23.10 -8.90
CA THR A 5 -4.40 23.73 -7.77
C THR A 5 -5.16 23.48 -6.46
N MET A 6 -4.47 23.57 -5.32
CA MET A 6 -5.13 23.49 -4.01
C MET A 6 -6.26 24.54 -3.86
N ARG A 7 -6.08 25.75 -4.40
CA ARG A 7 -7.11 26.80 -4.37
C ARG A 7 -8.36 26.42 -5.14
N GLU A 8 -8.17 25.85 -6.34
CA GLU A 8 -9.28 25.40 -7.18
C GLU A 8 -10.03 24.23 -6.54
N PHE A 9 -9.29 23.29 -5.95
CA PHE A 9 -9.85 22.16 -5.22
C PHE A 9 -10.71 22.59 -4.03
N THR A 10 -10.23 23.51 -3.18
CA THR A 10 -11.01 24.01 -2.04
C THR A 10 -12.27 24.77 -2.48
N ALA A 11 -12.20 25.50 -3.60
CA ALA A 11 -13.35 26.27 -4.10
C ALA A 11 -14.45 25.39 -4.74
N ASN A 12 -14.11 24.21 -5.25
CA ASN A 12 -15.05 23.33 -5.98
C ASN A 12 -14.95 21.87 -5.51
N GLN A 13 -14.82 21.65 -4.21
CA GLN A 13 -14.52 20.32 -3.65
C GLN A 13 -15.55 19.26 -4.08
N GLU A 14 -16.85 19.57 -4.02
CA GLU A 14 -17.93 18.65 -4.38
C GLU A 14 -17.81 18.16 -5.83
N LYS A 15 -17.60 19.08 -6.77
CA LYS A 15 -17.40 18.78 -8.19
C LYS A 15 -16.23 17.80 -8.42
N TYR A 16 -15.13 17.98 -7.70
CA TYR A 16 -13.98 17.08 -7.84
C TYR A 16 -14.20 15.75 -7.13
N MET A 17 -15.02 15.69 -6.08
CA MET A 17 -15.44 14.44 -5.44
C MET A 17 -16.36 13.61 -6.34
N GLU A 18 -17.24 14.24 -7.12
CA GLU A 18 -18.01 13.53 -8.15
C GLU A 18 -17.15 13.11 -9.35
N LEU A 19 -16.14 13.91 -9.70
CA LEU A 19 -15.25 13.60 -10.82
C LEU A 19 -14.34 12.40 -10.52
N VAL A 20 -13.96 12.17 -9.26
CA VAL A 20 -13.05 11.07 -8.89
C VAL A 20 -13.65 9.68 -9.05
N ASP A 21 -14.98 9.57 -9.17
CA ASP A 21 -15.69 8.35 -9.53
C ASP A 21 -15.37 7.91 -10.96
N SER A 22 -15.10 8.86 -11.86
CA SER A 22 -14.85 8.60 -13.28
C SER A 22 -13.40 8.80 -13.71
N ASP A 23 -12.64 9.66 -13.01
CA ASP A 23 -11.31 10.09 -13.45
C ASP A 23 -10.37 10.37 -12.25
N VAL A 24 -9.06 10.46 -12.48
CA VAL A 24 -8.08 10.72 -11.39
C VAL A 24 -7.77 12.21 -11.30
N VAL A 25 -7.90 12.77 -10.09
CA VAL A 25 -7.62 14.18 -9.80
C VAL A 25 -6.27 14.32 -9.08
N VAL A 26 -5.41 15.19 -9.58
CA VAL A 26 -4.10 15.50 -9.00
C VAL A 26 -4.10 16.94 -8.50
N VAL A 27 -3.94 17.12 -7.19
CA VAL A 27 -3.88 18.44 -6.55
C VAL A 27 -2.42 18.87 -6.43
N ALA A 28 -2.02 19.83 -7.25
CA ALA A 28 -0.72 20.49 -7.19
C ALA A 28 -0.64 21.45 -6.00
N ARG A 29 0.52 21.46 -5.33
CA ARG A 29 0.80 22.28 -4.15
C ARG A 29 2.07 23.09 -4.37
N GLU A 30 2.01 24.38 -4.09
CA GLU A 30 3.08 25.34 -4.40
C GLU A 30 4.42 25.07 -3.69
N ASN A 31 4.43 24.28 -2.61
CA ASN A 31 5.65 23.95 -1.85
C ASN A 31 5.62 22.53 -1.25
N ALA A 32 4.87 21.61 -1.86
CA ALA A 32 4.74 20.26 -1.35
C ALA A 32 4.50 19.27 -2.49
N ARG A 33 4.63 17.98 -2.18
CA ARG A 33 4.31 16.93 -3.13
C ARG A 33 2.81 17.00 -3.51
N PRO A 34 2.47 16.77 -4.78
CA PRO A 34 1.08 16.72 -5.22
C PRO A 34 0.33 15.58 -4.54
N ILE A 35 -0.97 15.75 -4.36
CA ILE A 35 -1.87 14.75 -3.79
C ILE A 35 -2.69 14.14 -4.93
N ILE A 36 -2.80 12.82 -4.98
CA ILE A 36 -3.67 12.12 -5.92
C ILE A 36 -4.95 11.74 -5.18
N ILE A 37 -6.10 12.14 -5.72
CA ILE A 37 -7.43 11.81 -5.23
C ILE A 37 -8.09 10.92 -6.26
N ARG A 38 -8.56 9.76 -5.81
CA ARG A 38 -9.29 8.76 -6.58
C ARG A 38 -10.19 7.98 -5.63
N VAL A 39 -11.26 7.39 -6.14
CA VAL A 39 -12.03 6.42 -5.37
C VAL A 39 -11.12 5.25 -4.98
N ALA A 40 -11.19 4.84 -3.71
CA ALA A 40 -10.49 3.65 -3.25
C ALA A 40 -11.21 2.42 -3.81
N ASN A 41 -10.48 1.57 -4.53
CA ASN A 41 -11.01 0.27 -4.94
C ASN A 41 -10.75 -0.77 -3.85
N ASP A 42 -11.45 -1.91 -3.90
CA ASP A 42 -11.17 -3.04 -3.00
C ASP A 42 -9.69 -3.48 -3.03
N GLU A 43 -9.01 -3.35 -4.17
CA GLU A 43 -7.56 -3.65 -4.29
C GLU A 43 -6.65 -2.63 -3.56
N ASP A 44 -7.16 -1.45 -3.22
CA ASP A 44 -6.43 -0.45 -2.42
C ASP A 44 -6.62 -0.62 -0.92
N ASN A 45 -7.61 -1.42 -0.53
CA ASN A 45 -7.92 -1.71 0.86
C ASN A 45 -7.38 -3.08 1.20
N LEU A 46 -6.31 -3.11 2.00
CA LEU A 46 -5.86 -4.36 2.62
C LEU A 46 -6.96 -4.87 3.55
N SER A 47 -7.32 -6.14 3.44
CA SER A 47 -8.23 -6.78 4.38
C SER A 47 -7.66 -6.71 5.80
N GLU A 48 -8.52 -6.75 6.82
CA GLU A 48 -8.07 -6.83 8.23
C GLU A 48 -7.08 -7.99 8.45
N ALA A 49 -7.29 -9.11 7.74
CA ALA A 49 -6.39 -10.25 7.78
C ALA A 49 -5.00 -9.93 7.23
N GLU A 50 -4.93 -9.21 6.11
CA GLU A 50 -3.67 -8.82 5.47
C GLU A 50 -2.93 -7.77 6.29
N LEU A 51 -3.65 -6.79 6.85
CA LEU A 51 -3.08 -5.80 7.77
C LEU A 51 -2.49 -6.45 9.02
N ARG A 52 -3.18 -7.45 9.58
CA ARG A 52 -2.65 -8.23 10.72
C ARG A 52 -1.44 -9.07 10.32
N ALA A 53 -1.45 -9.68 9.13
CA ALA A 53 -0.31 -10.45 8.64
C ALA A 53 0.94 -9.56 8.47
N ILE A 54 0.79 -8.35 7.94
CA ILE A 54 1.88 -7.38 7.81
C ILE A 54 2.40 -6.95 9.18
N GLN A 55 1.51 -6.61 10.13
CA GLN A 55 1.93 -6.23 11.49
C GLN A 55 2.70 -7.35 12.18
N LYS A 56 2.18 -8.59 12.09
CA LYS A 56 2.85 -9.76 12.63
C LYS A 56 4.23 -9.96 11.99
N GLY A 57 4.32 -9.83 10.67
CA GLY A 57 5.59 -9.90 9.94
C GLY A 57 6.60 -8.85 10.40
N LEU A 58 6.17 -7.60 10.64
CA LEU A 58 7.03 -6.54 11.18
C LEU A 58 7.52 -6.87 12.60
N GLU A 59 6.65 -7.42 13.44
CA GLU A 59 7.05 -7.89 14.78
C GLU A 59 8.03 -9.06 14.70
N ASP A 60 7.83 -10.01 13.78
CA ASP A 60 8.73 -11.13 13.56
C ASP A 60 10.11 -10.68 13.10
N ILE A 61 10.17 -9.71 12.17
CA ILE A 61 11.43 -9.08 11.74
C ILE A 61 12.13 -8.39 12.91
N LYS A 62 11.40 -7.59 13.68
CA LYS A 62 11.96 -6.87 14.84
C LYS A 62 12.50 -7.81 15.91
N ASN A 63 11.81 -8.92 16.15
CA ASN A 63 12.20 -9.93 17.13
C ASN A 63 13.21 -10.96 16.58
N GLY A 64 13.67 -10.80 15.33
CA GLY A 64 14.62 -11.72 14.70
C GLY A 64 14.04 -13.10 14.38
N ARG A 65 12.72 -13.28 14.45
CA ARG A 65 11.99 -14.50 14.07
C ARG A 65 11.86 -14.60 12.55
N THR A 66 13.00 -14.56 11.86
CA THR A 66 13.10 -14.57 10.40
C THR A 66 14.00 -15.70 9.95
N TYR A 67 13.69 -16.26 8.79
CA TYR A 67 14.51 -17.28 8.14
C TYR A 67 15.23 -16.65 6.96
N ARG A 68 16.52 -16.98 6.80
CA ARG A 68 17.31 -16.58 5.63
C ARG A 68 17.49 -17.77 4.70
N MET A 69 17.47 -17.50 3.40
CA MET A 69 17.89 -18.46 2.40
C MET A 69 19.40 -18.67 2.52
N ARG A 70 19.82 -19.92 2.34
CA ARG A 70 21.24 -20.28 2.26
C ARG A 70 21.77 -20.03 0.84
N GLU A 71 23.08 -19.85 0.70
CA GLU A 71 23.69 -19.71 -0.63
C GLU A 71 23.50 -21.01 -1.44
N GLY A 72 22.93 -20.87 -2.65
CA GLY A 72 22.65 -22.00 -3.54
C GLY A 72 21.38 -22.80 -3.22
N GLU A 73 20.61 -22.41 -2.19
CA GLU A 73 19.33 -23.04 -1.83
C GLU A 73 18.22 -22.59 -2.80
N SER A 74 17.44 -23.54 -3.31
CA SER A 74 16.27 -23.24 -4.12
C SER A 74 15.09 -22.75 -3.25
N LEU A 75 14.13 -22.05 -3.87
CA LEU A 75 12.93 -21.57 -3.17
C LEU A 75 12.14 -22.73 -2.53
N THR A 76 12.06 -23.88 -3.21
CA THR A 76 11.36 -25.07 -2.71
C THR A 76 12.05 -25.63 -1.47
N GLU A 77 13.37 -25.83 -1.51
CA GLU A 77 14.15 -26.32 -0.37
C GLU A 77 14.06 -25.39 0.84
N PHE A 78 14.05 -24.08 0.60
CA PHE A 78 13.85 -23.09 1.66
C PHE A 78 12.47 -23.24 2.30
N LEU A 79 11.40 -23.33 1.50
CA LEU A 79 10.04 -23.43 2.01
C LEU A 79 9.85 -24.71 2.82
N GLU A 80 10.26 -25.87 2.30
CA GLU A 80 10.19 -27.16 3.01
C GLU A 80 10.90 -27.10 4.36
N ARG A 81 12.12 -26.54 4.40
CA ARG A 81 12.89 -26.39 5.64
C ARG A 81 12.23 -25.44 6.65
N THR A 82 11.62 -24.37 6.18
CA THR A 82 10.97 -23.38 7.06
C THR A 82 9.60 -23.84 7.55
N GLU A 83 8.85 -24.61 6.76
CA GLU A 83 7.58 -25.20 7.18
C GLU A 83 7.75 -26.18 8.34
N GLU A 84 8.85 -26.93 8.39
CA GLU A 84 9.17 -27.80 9.53
C GLU A 84 9.42 -27.02 10.83
N CYS A 85 9.86 -25.76 10.76
CA CYS A 85 10.09 -24.90 11.93
C CYS A 85 8.85 -24.13 12.39
N ILE A 86 7.78 -24.11 11.60
CA ILE A 86 6.53 -23.36 11.89
C ILE A 86 5.45 -24.29 12.50
N ARG A 87 5.64 -25.61 12.46
CA ARG A 87 4.74 -26.61 13.07
C ARG A 87 4.76 -26.63 14.59
#